data_AF-A0A2I2GB71-F1
#
_entry.id   AF-A0A2I2GB71-F1
#
_cell.length_a   1.000
_cell.length_b   1.000
_cell.length_c   1.000
_cell.angle_alpha   90.00
_cell.angle_beta   90.00
_cell.angle_gamma   90.00
#
_symmetry.space_group_name_H-M   'P 1'
#
loop_
_entity.id
_entity.type
_entity.pdbx_description
1 polymer ?
#
loop_
_entity_poly.entity_id
_entity_poly.type
_entity_poly.pdbx_seq_one_letter_code
_entity_poly.pdbx_strand_id
1 'polypeptide(L)'
;MCFAMGTDDAMTPLKCFAIKRGAIQADRDTVPKRVKIVYMTSMEPNGECLVEMVKQRMHQAASEIRYREKHDVFTNDEGESFLQQYKQLTQHVHENLSSNHALRSHIVKLQDENLVLRDENCGTKDTDCRLKGTLAMSDAEHALEKEKHELEAKLNTLKKDKSALEADMQTLADQNSALKDEMTKCMAIQKRYLDTRERTFLTWIRKLWDEHDELRNARIRRLNREVIHSADIIADAAMVSERFEPEQSERTLFPWLYGLDPETVIQLSESRECPESLQELNRMASYLLNRDRKRLTDDDDKKRKGIVANIKARDYDGAEGFARGHIE
;
A
#
# COMPACT_ATOMS: atom_id res chain seq x y z
N MET A 1 -20.32 -11.69 14.72
CA MET A 1 -19.39 -10.73 15.33
C MET A 1 -19.90 -9.34 14.98
N CYS A 2 -19.96 -8.46 15.97
CA CYS A 2 -20.81 -7.29 16.13
C CYS A 2 -20.95 -6.31 14.94
N PHE A 3 -22.20 -5.98 14.60
CA PHE A 3 -22.60 -4.70 14.01
C PHE A 3 -22.63 -3.66 15.13
N ALA A 4 -21.95 -2.52 14.95
CA ALA A 4 -22.04 -1.38 15.84
C ALA A 4 -23.08 -0.39 15.31
N MET A 5 -24.18 -0.28 16.05
CA MET A 5 -25.04 0.89 16.09
C MET A 5 -24.29 2.06 16.73
N GLY A 6 -24.57 3.27 16.26
CA GLY A 6 -24.15 4.51 16.91
C GLY A 6 -25.15 5.61 16.56
N THR A 7 -26.05 5.87 17.51
CA THR A 7 -27.08 6.89 17.51
C THR A 7 -26.56 8.22 18.06
N ASP A 8 -27.39 9.25 17.89
CA ASP A 8 -27.53 10.45 18.73
C ASP A 8 -26.67 11.69 18.42
N ASP A 9 -27.36 12.75 17.97
CA ASP A 9 -27.40 14.10 18.57
C ASP A 9 -27.88 15.12 17.50
N ALA A 10 -28.77 16.08 17.71
CA ALA A 10 -29.67 16.42 18.80
C ALA A 10 -30.71 17.39 18.19
N MET A 11 -32.00 17.00 18.17
CA MET A 11 -33.08 17.94 17.82
C MET A 11 -33.41 18.78 19.05
N THR A 12 -33.10 20.07 19.00
CA THR A 12 -33.55 21.05 19.99
C THR A 12 -35.09 21.15 20.04
N PRO A 13 -35.72 21.10 21.22
CA PRO A 13 -37.16 21.28 21.32
C PRO A 13 -37.56 22.75 21.19
N LEU A 14 -38.50 23.02 20.28
CA LEU A 14 -39.20 24.30 20.17
C LEU A 14 -39.94 24.61 21.49
N LYS A 15 -39.53 25.68 22.16
CA LYS A 15 -40.23 26.25 23.31
C LYS A 15 -41.59 26.78 22.87
N CYS A 16 -42.66 26.10 23.25
CA CYS A 16 -44.02 26.65 23.20
C CYS A 16 -44.12 27.83 24.19
N PHE A 17 -44.32 29.05 23.66
CA PHE A 17 -44.70 30.20 24.47
C PHE A 17 -46.19 30.10 24.83
N ALA A 18 -46.48 29.78 26.10
CA ALA A 18 -47.82 29.89 26.66
C ALA A 18 -48.13 31.36 27.00
N ILE A 19 -49.09 31.96 26.30
CA ILE A 19 -49.65 33.28 26.65
C ILE A 19 -50.63 33.07 27.82
N LYS A 20 -50.20 33.41 29.04
CA LYS A 20 -51.06 33.48 30.23
C LYS A 20 -52.05 34.65 30.08
N ARG A 21 -53.35 34.35 29.95
CA ARG A 21 -54.43 35.33 30.20
C ARG A 21 -54.51 35.60 31.71
N GLY A 22 -54.15 36.81 32.12
CA GLY A 22 -54.36 37.28 33.49
C GLY A 22 -55.84 37.58 33.74
N ALA A 23 -56.41 36.94 34.76
CA ALA A 23 -57.73 37.27 35.30
C ALA A 23 -57.61 38.52 36.19
N ILE A 24 -58.47 39.51 35.97
CA ILE A 24 -58.60 40.68 36.84
C ILE A 24 -59.61 40.32 37.93
N GLN A 25 -59.11 40.26 39.17
CA GLN A 25 -59.90 40.03 40.37
C GLN A 25 -60.37 41.39 40.91
N ALA A 26 -61.68 41.57 40.99
CA ALA A 26 -62.30 42.80 41.48
C ALA A 26 -62.35 42.78 43.01
N ASP A 27 -61.70 43.75 43.64
CA ASP A 27 -61.77 43.98 45.08
C ASP A 27 -62.88 45.01 45.37
N ARG A 28 -63.81 44.62 46.24
CA ARG A 28 -64.90 45.45 46.75
C ARG A 28 -64.50 45.92 48.14
N ASP A 29 -64.24 47.22 48.28
CA ASP A 29 -64.72 48.06 49.40
C ASP A 29 -63.88 49.33 49.50
N THR A 30 -64.36 50.43 48.90
CA THR A 30 -64.15 51.81 49.36
C THR A 30 -64.97 52.81 48.51
N VAL A 31 -65.60 53.76 49.21
CA VAL A 31 -66.55 54.81 48.79
C VAL A 31 -65.90 55.87 47.86
N PRO A 32 -66.67 56.60 47.00
CA PRO A 32 -66.30 56.84 45.61
C PRO A 32 -65.44 58.08 45.40
N LYS A 33 -64.44 57.98 44.52
CA LYS A 33 -63.75 59.14 43.95
C LYS A 33 -63.71 59.00 42.43
N ARG A 34 -64.47 59.89 41.77
CA ARG A 34 -64.46 60.22 40.34
C ARG A 34 -64.49 59.03 39.39
N VAL A 35 -65.69 58.72 38.89
CA VAL A 35 -65.86 57.95 37.66
C VAL A 35 -65.15 58.70 36.53
N LYS A 36 -63.96 58.24 36.16
CA LYS A 36 -63.36 58.58 34.88
C LYS A 36 -64.00 57.64 33.86
N ILE A 37 -64.98 58.13 33.11
CA ILE A 37 -65.50 57.41 31.96
C ILE A 37 -64.38 57.42 30.92
N VAL A 38 -63.61 56.34 30.88
CA VAL A 38 -62.68 56.06 29.79
C VAL A 38 -63.53 55.44 28.68
N TYR A 39 -63.89 56.23 27.68
CA TYR A 39 -64.39 55.69 26.42
C TYR A 39 -63.22 54.95 25.77
N MET A 40 -63.18 53.62 25.92
CA MET A 40 -62.39 52.78 25.02
C MET A 40 -63.16 52.70 23.70
N THR A 41 -62.93 53.68 22.82
CA THR A 41 -63.19 53.46 21.40
C THR A 41 -62.09 52.54 20.88
N SER A 42 -62.44 51.28 20.67
CA SER A 42 -61.74 50.40 19.74
C SER A 42 -61.69 51.12 18.39
N MET A 43 -60.60 51.83 18.13
CA MET A 43 -60.39 52.56 16.89
C MET A 43 -60.06 51.55 15.79
N GLU A 44 -61.07 51.14 15.04
CA GLU A 44 -60.86 50.62 13.69
C GLU A 44 -60.27 51.74 12.80
N PRO A 45 -59.43 51.42 11.80
CA PRO A 45 -58.54 52.37 11.14
C PRO A 45 -59.24 53.25 10.08
N ASN A 46 -60.52 53.56 10.24
CA ASN A 46 -61.25 54.44 9.33
C ASN A 46 -61.44 55.81 9.98
N GLY A 47 -60.36 56.60 9.99
CA GLY A 47 -60.35 58.01 10.40
C GLY A 47 -61.32 58.90 9.60
N GLU A 48 -61.88 58.39 8.51
CA GLU A 48 -62.98 59.02 7.77
C GLU A 48 -64.27 59.15 8.60
N CYS A 49 -64.57 58.20 9.49
CA CYS A 49 -65.81 58.23 10.29
C CYS A 49 -65.83 59.38 11.31
N LEU A 50 -64.68 59.70 11.91
CA LEU A 50 -64.57 60.77 12.92
C LEU A 50 -64.62 62.16 12.26
N VAL A 51 -63.99 62.32 11.09
CA VAL A 51 -64.08 63.54 10.28
C VAL A 51 -65.51 63.77 9.80
N GLU A 52 -66.21 62.71 9.37
CA GLU A 52 -67.58 62.83 8.87
C GLU A 52 -68.59 63.05 10.00
N MET A 53 -68.39 62.46 11.18
CA MET A 53 -69.16 62.79 12.40
C MET A 53 -68.97 64.24 12.84
N VAL A 54 -67.73 64.76 12.80
CA VAL A 54 -67.45 66.15 13.16
C VAL A 54 -68.04 67.10 12.12
N LYS A 55 -67.93 66.80 10.82
CA LYS A 55 -68.63 67.56 9.76
C LYS A 55 -70.14 67.54 9.94
N GLN A 56 -70.76 66.38 10.21
CA GLN A 56 -72.20 66.28 10.45
C GLN A 56 -72.61 67.10 11.66
N ARG A 57 -71.91 66.99 12.80
CA ARG A 57 -72.19 67.82 13.99
C ARG A 57 -71.99 69.32 13.73
N MET A 58 -70.99 69.71 12.93
CA MET A 58 -70.79 71.11 12.57
C MET A 58 -71.83 71.62 11.57
N HIS A 59 -72.28 70.80 10.62
CA HIS A 59 -73.42 71.14 9.76
C HIS A 59 -74.72 71.25 10.56
N GLN A 60 -74.90 70.39 11.56
CA GLN A 60 -76.05 70.44 12.47
C GLN A 60 -76.00 71.67 13.38
N ALA A 61 -74.82 72.05 13.91
CA ALA A 61 -74.65 73.29 14.66
C ALA A 61 -74.83 74.54 13.76
N ALA A 62 -74.34 74.51 12.52
CA ALA A 62 -74.50 75.60 11.57
C ALA A 62 -75.95 75.76 11.07
N SER A 63 -76.71 74.66 10.97
CA SER A 63 -78.14 74.70 10.64
C SER A 63 -78.99 75.16 11.83
N GLU A 64 -78.60 74.81 13.06
CA GLU A 64 -79.21 75.34 14.28
C GLU A 64 -78.97 76.86 14.44
N ILE A 65 -77.79 77.37 14.03
CA ILE A 65 -77.51 78.81 13.99
C ILE A 65 -78.34 79.53 12.91
N ARG A 66 -78.62 78.90 11.75
CA ARG A 66 -79.47 79.49 10.69
C ARG A 66 -80.95 79.58 11.04
N TYR A 67 -81.42 78.88 12.09
CA TYR A 67 -82.80 78.94 12.55
C TYR A 67 -83.06 79.95 13.68
N ARG A 68 -82.01 80.60 14.20
CA ARG A 68 -82.17 81.80 15.04
C ARG A 68 -82.12 83.05 14.18
N GLU A 69 -83.30 83.64 14.01
CA GLU A 69 -83.56 85.06 13.74
C GLU A 69 -82.65 85.78 12.72
N LYS A 70 -83.24 86.02 11.54
CA LYS A 70 -82.90 87.15 10.68
C LYS A 70 -83.03 88.44 11.49
N HIS A 71 -81.96 88.93 12.09
CA HIS A 71 -81.55 90.32 12.29
C HIS A 71 -80.37 90.32 13.28
N ASP A 72 -79.38 91.17 13.01
CA ASP A 72 -78.09 91.31 13.70
C ASP A 72 -77.04 90.22 13.40
N VAL A 73 -76.50 90.38 12.19
CA VAL A 73 -75.16 89.92 11.82
C VAL A 73 -74.18 90.37 12.91
N PHE A 74 -73.51 89.41 13.55
CA PHE A 74 -72.37 89.66 14.43
C PHE A 74 -71.29 90.44 13.66
N THR A 75 -71.35 91.76 13.71
CA THR A 75 -70.27 92.69 13.33
C THR A 75 -69.53 93.18 14.58
N ASN A 76 -69.37 92.32 15.59
CA ASN A 76 -68.45 92.56 16.70
C ASN A 76 -67.11 91.89 16.37
N ASP A 77 -66.01 92.59 16.64
CA ASP A 77 -64.61 92.17 16.39
C ASP A 77 -64.29 90.72 16.88
N GLU A 78 -65.05 90.20 17.85
CA GLU A 78 -64.96 88.83 18.35
C GLU A 78 -65.36 87.77 17.31
N GLY A 79 -66.34 88.04 16.44
CA GLY A 79 -66.79 87.11 15.40
C GLY A 79 -65.79 86.98 14.25
N GLU A 80 -65.13 88.08 13.87
CA GLU A 80 -64.03 88.05 12.89
C GLU A 80 -62.80 87.33 13.45
N SER A 81 -62.46 87.55 14.73
CA SER A 81 -61.38 86.84 15.43
C SER A 81 -61.60 85.33 15.45
N PHE A 82 -62.83 84.88 15.73
CA PHE A 82 -63.18 83.46 15.70
C PHE A 82 -63.07 82.85 14.29
N LEU A 83 -63.53 83.56 13.26
CA LEU A 83 -63.37 83.13 11.87
C LEU A 83 -61.90 83.04 11.45
N GLN A 84 -61.04 83.94 11.94
CA GLN A 84 -59.61 83.91 11.66
C GLN A 84 -58.91 82.75 12.38
N GLN A 85 -59.23 82.48 13.65
CA GLN A 85 -58.77 81.30 14.37
C GLN A 85 -59.23 80.00 13.68
N TYR A 86 -60.47 79.95 13.18
CA TYR A 86 -60.98 78.81 12.42
C TYR A 86 -60.22 78.57 11.11
N LYS A 87 -59.91 79.64 10.36
CA LYS A 87 -59.06 79.55 9.15
C LYS A 87 -57.66 79.03 9.47
N GLN A 88 -57.03 79.54 10.53
CA GLN A 88 -55.72 79.07 10.99
C GLN A 88 -55.75 77.59 11.42
N LEU A 89 -56.78 77.18 12.16
CA LEU A 89 -56.95 75.78 12.56
C LEU A 89 -57.17 74.87 11.35
N THR A 90 -57.99 75.29 10.39
CA THR A 90 -58.24 74.53 9.15
C THR A 90 -56.96 74.37 8.33
N GLN A 91 -56.16 75.43 8.23
CA GLN A 91 -54.85 75.40 7.59
C GLN A 91 -53.90 74.43 8.30
N HIS A 92 -53.78 74.51 9.63
CA HIS A 92 -52.96 73.57 10.40
C HIS A 92 -53.43 72.12 10.27
N VAL A 93 -54.74 71.86 10.25
CA VAL A 93 -55.27 70.51 10.00
C VAL A 93 -54.89 70.04 8.60
N HIS A 94 -54.96 70.89 7.58
CA HIS A 94 -54.54 70.55 6.22
C HIS A 94 -53.03 70.28 6.12
N GLU A 95 -52.19 71.11 6.73
CA GLU A 95 -50.74 70.92 6.81
C GLU A 95 -50.38 69.61 7.54
N ASN A 96 -51.09 69.29 8.62
CA ASN A 96 -50.92 68.04 9.37
C ASN A 96 -51.37 66.81 8.57
N LEU A 97 -52.46 66.91 7.80
CA LEU A 97 -52.93 65.83 6.94
C LEU A 97 -51.96 65.60 5.77
N SER A 98 -51.45 66.68 5.16
CA SER A 98 -50.43 66.62 4.11
C SER A 98 -49.13 66.00 4.64
N SER A 99 -48.67 66.43 5.82
CA SER A 99 -47.50 65.85 6.49
C SER A 99 -47.71 64.38 6.85
N ASN A 100 -48.90 64.00 7.34
CA ASN A 100 -49.24 62.60 7.60
C ASN A 100 -49.23 61.76 6.31
N HIS A 101 -49.75 62.30 5.21
CA HIS A 101 -49.71 61.63 3.91
C HIS A 101 -48.26 61.42 3.44
N ALA A 102 -47.39 62.43 3.59
CA ALA A 102 -45.97 62.32 3.27
C ALA A 102 -45.26 61.27 4.15
N LEU A 103 -45.52 61.25 5.46
CA LEU A 103 -44.99 60.24 6.38
C LEU A 103 -45.46 58.83 6.01
N ARG A 104 -46.74 58.65 5.69
CA ARG A 104 -47.27 57.34 5.22
C ARG A 104 -46.59 56.90 3.93
N SER A 105 -46.40 57.81 2.98
CA SER A 105 -45.65 57.52 1.75
C SER A 105 -44.21 57.10 2.03
N HIS A 106 -43.53 57.76 2.98
CA HIS A 106 -42.18 57.36 3.42
C HIS A 106 -42.15 56.00 4.12
N ILE A 107 -43.15 55.69 4.96
CA ILE A 107 -43.26 54.38 5.61
C ILE A 107 -43.38 53.26 4.56
N VAL A 108 -44.20 53.46 3.53
CA VAL A 108 -44.33 52.47 2.44
C VAL A 108 -43.00 52.29 1.70
N LYS A 109 -42.29 53.38 1.36
CA LYS A 109 -40.96 53.29 0.73
C LYS A 109 -39.96 52.50 1.59
N LEU A 110 -39.91 52.77 2.90
CA LEU A 110 -39.04 52.05 3.82
C LEU A 110 -39.45 50.57 3.98
N GLN A 111 -40.74 50.25 3.86
CA GLN A 111 -41.20 48.86 3.85
C GLN A 111 -40.75 48.13 2.59
N ASP A 112 -40.87 48.77 1.42
CA ASP A 112 -40.39 48.22 0.15
C ASP A 112 -38.88 48.01 0.16
N GLU A 113 -38.11 49.00 0.64
CA GLU A 113 -36.65 48.88 0.81
C GLU A 113 -36.27 47.74 1.78
N ASN A 114 -37.00 47.56 2.88
CA ASN A 114 -36.78 46.46 3.80
C ASN A 114 -37.08 45.08 3.18
N LEU A 115 -38.05 44.99 2.27
CA LEU A 115 -38.32 43.75 1.54
C LEU A 115 -37.17 43.42 0.59
N VAL A 116 -36.69 44.40 -0.18
CA VAL A 116 -35.54 44.24 -1.08
C VAL A 116 -34.30 43.77 -0.30
N LEU A 117 -33.97 44.42 0.82
CA LEU A 117 -32.82 44.03 1.65
C LEU A 117 -32.96 42.62 2.24
N ARG A 118 -34.19 42.18 2.55
CA ARG A 118 -34.43 40.80 3.01
C ARG A 118 -34.20 39.79 1.91
N ASP A 119 -34.64 40.09 0.70
CA ASP A 119 -34.43 39.22 -0.46
C ASP A 119 -32.94 39.12 -0.81
N GLU A 120 -32.21 40.24 -0.79
CA GLU A 120 -30.75 40.26 -0.98
C GLU A 120 -30.01 39.49 0.11
N ASN A 121 -30.43 39.64 1.37
CA ASN A 121 -29.86 38.86 2.49
C ASN A 121 -30.19 37.36 2.37
N CYS A 122 -31.31 36.98 1.76
CA CYS A 122 -31.61 35.59 1.45
C CYS A 122 -30.68 35.07 0.35
N GLY A 123 -30.51 35.83 -0.74
CA GLY A 123 -29.61 35.46 -1.83
C GLY A 123 -28.14 35.29 -1.41
N THR A 124 -27.66 36.15 -0.50
CA THR A 124 -26.29 36.05 0.04
C THR A 124 -26.10 34.85 0.97
N LYS A 125 -27.13 34.44 1.72
CA LYS A 125 -27.09 33.20 2.50
C LYS A 125 -27.05 31.97 1.60
N ASP A 126 -27.81 31.97 0.51
CA ASP A 126 -27.79 30.87 -0.45
C ASP A 126 -26.42 30.72 -1.13
N THR A 127 -25.75 31.84 -1.47
CA THR A 127 -24.39 31.79 -2.02
C THR A 127 -23.37 31.33 -0.99
N ASP A 128 -23.45 31.76 0.27
CA ASP A 128 -22.60 31.25 1.36
C ASP A 128 -22.77 29.74 1.57
N CYS A 129 -24.02 29.24 1.56
CA CYS A 129 -24.30 27.81 1.62
C CYS A 129 -23.69 27.04 0.45
N ARG A 130 -23.77 27.58 -0.77
CA ARG A 130 -23.14 26.98 -1.97
C ARG A 130 -21.62 26.96 -1.86
N LEU A 131 -20.99 28.06 -1.44
CA LEU A 131 -19.55 28.16 -1.27
C LEU A 131 -19.02 27.20 -0.20
N LYS A 132 -19.72 27.06 0.92
CA LYS A 132 -19.41 26.04 1.94
C LYS A 132 -19.48 24.61 1.36
N GLY A 133 -20.46 24.34 0.51
CA GLY A 133 -20.52 23.08 -0.25
C GLY A 133 -19.30 22.85 -1.14
N THR A 134 -18.78 23.89 -1.79
CA THR A 134 -17.55 23.77 -2.61
C THR A 134 -16.28 23.55 -1.79
N LEU A 135 -16.18 24.12 -0.59
CA LEU A 135 -15.05 23.85 0.32
C LEU A 135 -15.01 22.39 0.76
N ALA A 136 -16.17 21.78 1.02
CA ALA A 136 -16.25 20.35 1.34
C ALA A 136 -15.75 19.45 0.18
N MET A 137 -15.85 19.91 -1.08
CA MET A 137 -15.24 19.19 -2.21
C MET A 137 -13.71 19.27 -2.18
N SER A 138 -13.13 20.37 -1.68
CA SER A 138 -11.67 20.50 -1.52
C SER A 138 -11.11 19.53 -0.48
N ASP A 139 -11.85 19.25 0.59
CA ASP A 139 -11.47 18.21 1.56
C ASP A 139 -11.46 16.81 0.93
N ALA A 140 -12.41 16.54 0.02
CA ALA A 140 -12.44 15.29 -0.73
C ALA A 140 -11.26 15.18 -1.71
N GLU A 141 -10.86 16.27 -2.37
CA GLU A 141 -9.65 16.31 -3.21
C GLU A 141 -8.38 16.02 -2.40
N HIS A 142 -8.26 16.60 -1.20
CA HIS A 142 -7.13 16.31 -0.30
C HIS A 142 -7.09 14.85 0.16
N ALA A 143 -8.26 14.24 0.44
CA ALA A 143 -8.34 12.83 0.79
C ALA A 143 -7.89 11.93 -0.38
N LEU A 144 -8.33 12.24 -1.60
CA LEU A 144 -7.93 11.50 -2.81
C LEU A 144 -6.42 11.61 -3.09
N GLU A 145 -5.82 12.79 -2.92
CA GLU A 145 -4.38 12.96 -3.12
C GLU A 145 -3.56 12.18 -2.07
N LYS A 146 -4.07 12.10 -0.83
CA LYS A 146 -3.45 11.25 0.21
C LYS A 146 -3.51 9.78 -0.17
N GLU A 147 -4.66 9.27 -0.60
CA GLU A 147 -4.80 7.88 -1.06
C GLU A 147 -3.88 7.57 -2.25
N LYS A 148 -3.77 8.50 -3.20
CA LYS A 148 -2.86 8.38 -4.35
C LYS A 148 -1.40 8.25 -3.90
N HIS A 149 -0.93 9.08 -2.98
CA HIS A 149 0.42 8.96 -2.45
C HIS A 149 0.66 7.64 -1.69
N GLU A 150 -0.33 7.15 -0.94
CA GLU A 150 -0.25 5.85 -0.29
C GLU A 150 -0.17 4.69 -1.31
N LEU A 151 -0.94 4.77 -2.39
CA LEU A 151 -0.89 3.80 -3.49
C LEU A 151 0.44 3.83 -4.23
N GLU A 152 0.99 5.02 -4.50
CA GLU A 152 2.32 5.19 -5.10
C GLU A 152 3.43 4.59 -4.23
N ALA A 153 3.36 4.80 -2.91
CA ALA A 153 4.31 4.21 -1.95
C ALA A 153 4.23 2.67 -1.94
N LYS A 154 3.01 2.11 -1.94
CA LYS A 154 2.79 0.65 -2.03
C LYS A 154 3.32 0.09 -3.35
N LEU A 155 3.07 0.77 -4.47
CA LEU A 155 3.54 0.37 -5.80
C LEU A 155 5.07 0.36 -5.89
N ASN A 156 5.74 1.35 -5.30
CA ASN A 156 7.19 1.38 -5.23
C ASN A 156 7.77 0.25 -4.37
N THR A 157 7.09 -0.11 -3.28
CA THR A 157 7.49 -1.25 -2.43
C THR A 157 7.35 -2.56 -3.21
N LEU A 158 6.20 -2.79 -3.86
CA LEU A 158 5.98 -3.98 -4.68
C LEU A 158 6.98 -4.12 -5.84
N LYS A 159 7.40 -3.00 -6.46
CA LYS A 159 8.45 -3.02 -7.49
C LYS A 159 9.80 -3.48 -6.93
N LYS A 160 10.16 -3.05 -5.72
CA LYS A 160 11.40 -3.49 -5.04
C LYS A 160 11.32 -4.98 -4.72
N ASP A 161 10.22 -5.44 -4.14
CA ASP A 161 10.03 -6.85 -3.79
C ASP A 161 10.08 -7.75 -5.03
N LYS A 162 9.46 -7.32 -6.13
CA LYS A 162 9.56 -8.01 -7.42
C LYS A 162 11.01 -8.16 -7.88
N SER A 163 11.79 -7.07 -7.85
CA SER A 163 13.19 -7.11 -8.28
C SER A 163 14.07 -8.00 -7.39
N ALA A 164 13.79 -8.05 -6.08
CA ALA A 164 14.47 -8.94 -5.16
C ALA A 164 14.14 -10.41 -5.46
N LEU A 165 12.86 -10.71 -5.70
CA LEU A 165 12.42 -12.07 -6.03
C LEU A 165 13.01 -12.56 -7.36
N GLU A 166 13.14 -11.69 -8.37
CA GLU A 166 13.80 -12.01 -9.63
C GLU A 166 15.29 -12.36 -9.44
N ALA A 167 15.99 -11.65 -8.54
CA ALA A 167 17.38 -11.95 -8.20
C ALA A 167 17.54 -13.29 -7.43
N ASP A 168 16.63 -13.58 -6.51
CA ASP A 168 16.61 -14.86 -5.78
C ASP A 168 16.33 -16.04 -6.73
N MET A 169 15.41 -15.87 -7.68
CA MET A 169 15.14 -16.88 -8.71
C MET A 169 16.35 -17.17 -9.58
N GLN A 170 17.12 -16.14 -9.97
CA GLN A 170 18.35 -16.33 -10.73
C GLN A 170 19.39 -17.10 -9.92
N THR A 171 19.58 -16.74 -8.65
CA THR A 171 20.50 -17.43 -7.74
C THR A 171 20.14 -18.91 -7.58
N LEU A 172 18.86 -19.24 -7.40
CA LEU A 172 18.38 -20.61 -7.32
C LEU A 172 18.54 -21.39 -8.63
N ALA A 173 18.41 -20.71 -9.78
CA ALA A 173 18.66 -21.33 -11.08
C ALA A 173 20.13 -21.72 -11.24
N ASP A 174 21.05 -20.82 -10.86
CA ASP A 174 22.49 -21.06 -10.93
C ASP A 174 22.91 -22.20 -9.99
N GLN A 175 22.39 -22.22 -8.76
CA GLN A 175 22.62 -23.32 -7.80
C GLN A 175 22.10 -24.67 -8.32
N ASN A 176 20.91 -24.71 -8.92
CA ASN A 176 20.37 -25.92 -9.53
C ASN A 176 21.21 -26.41 -10.71
N SER A 177 21.77 -25.51 -11.50
CA SER A 177 22.70 -25.88 -12.58
C SER A 177 23.96 -26.52 -12.01
N ALA A 178 24.59 -25.90 -11.01
CA ALA A 178 25.79 -26.43 -10.37
C ALA A 178 25.54 -27.80 -9.73
N LEU A 179 24.41 -28.00 -9.05
CA LEU A 179 24.04 -29.29 -8.47
C LEU A 179 23.81 -30.37 -9.54
N LYS A 180 23.23 -30.02 -10.69
CA LYS A 180 23.09 -30.97 -11.81
C LYS A 180 24.45 -31.39 -12.35
N ASP A 181 25.39 -30.45 -12.49
CA ASP A 181 26.75 -30.76 -12.96
C ASP A 181 27.46 -31.70 -11.98
N GLU A 182 27.41 -31.41 -10.67
CA GLU A 182 27.98 -32.31 -9.65
C GLU A 182 27.32 -33.69 -9.64
N MET A 183 26.00 -33.74 -9.81
CA MET A 183 25.27 -35.01 -9.92
C MET A 183 25.73 -35.82 -11.14
N THR A 184 25.96 -35.18 -12.28
CA THR A 184 26.48 -35.86 -13.47
C THR A 184 27.90 -36.38 -13.28
N LYS A 185 28.77 -35.64 -12.58
CA LYS A 185 30.11 -36.11 -12.20
C LYS A 185 30.03 -37.33 -11.28
N CYS A 186 29.20 -37.27 -10.23
CA CYS A 186 28.98 -38.40 -9.32
C CYS A 186 28.47 -39.64 -10.06
N MET A 187 27.50 -39.48 -10.97
CA MET A 187 26.98 -40.58 -11.78
C MET A 187 28.04 -41.17 -12.71
N ALA A 188 28.92 -40.34 -13.28
CA ALA A 188 30.04 -40.81 -14.10
C ALA A 188 31.05 -41.65 -13.28
N ILE A 189 31.38 -41.20 -12.06
CA ILE A 189 32.24 -41.95 -11.13
C ILE A 189 31.57 -43.25 -10.71
N GLN A 190 30.29 -43.22 -10.33
CA GLN A 190 29.52 -44.40 -9.93
C GLN A 190 29.50 -45.45 -11.05
N LYS A 191 29.29 -45.03 -12.30
CA LYS A 191 29.31 -45.93 -13.45
C LYS A 191 30.67 -46.59 -13.62
N ARG A 192 31.78 -45.83 -13.55
CA ARG A 192 33.13 -46.40 -13.60
C ARG A 192 33.39 -47.39 -12.47
N TYR A 193 32.89 -47.10 -11.27
CA TYR A 193 33.02 -48.01 -10.12
C TYR A 193 32.24 -49.31 -10.32
N LEU A 194 31.02 -49.23 -10.87
CA LEU A 194 30.22 -50.41 -11.22
C LEU A 194 30.90 -51.24 -12.32
N ASP A 195 31.37 -50.61 -13.39
CA ASP A 195 32.10 -51.28 -14.48
C ASP A 195 33.36 -51.96 -13.94
N THR A 196 34.08 -51.30 -13.04
CA THR A 196 35.28 -51.85 -12.39
C THR A 196 34.95 -53.03 -11.47
N ARG A 197 33.91 -52.92 -10.65
CA ARG A 197 33.44 -54.04 -9.81
C ARG A 197 32.95 -55.21 -10.64
N GLU A 198 32.17 -54.95 -11.69
CA GLU A 198 31.68 -55.96 -12.61
C GLU A 198 32.84 -56.63 -13.34
N ARG A 199 33.82 -55.87 -13.86
CA ARG A 199 35.03 -56.43 -14.48
C ARG A 199 35.84 -57.27 -13.51
N THR A 200 35.96 -56.83 -12.26
CA THR A 200 36.64 -57.58 -11.21
C THR A 200 35.89 -58.86 -10.87
N PHE A 201 34.55 -58.80 -10.81
CA PHE A 201 33.67 -59.94 -10.58
C PHE A 201 33.68 -60.93 -11.75
N LEU A 202 33.64 -60.47 -13.00
CA LEU A 202 33.71 -61.32 -14.19
C LEU A 202 35.09 -61.95 -14.37
N THR A 203 36.16 -61.19 -14.11
CA THR A 203 37.54 -61.73 -14.07
C THR A 203 37.69 -62.75 -12.95
N TRP A 204 37.04 -62.49 -11.81
CA TRP A 204 36.95 -63.41 -10.69
C TRP A 204 36.18 -64.68 -11.09
N ILE A 205 34.97 -64.61 -11.67
CA ILE A 205 34.22 -65.77 -12.22
C ILE A 205 35.07 -66.56 -13.21
N ARG A 206 35.75 -65.87 -14.13
CA ARG A 206 36.61 -66.52 -15.14
C ARG A 206 37.76 -67.30 -14.50
N LYS A 207 38.34 -66.79 -13.42
CA LYS A 207 39.35 -67.49 -12.61
C LYS A 207 38.74 -68.55 -11.69
N LEU A 208 37.48 -68.37 -11.29
CA LEU A 208 36.75 -69.23 -10.37
C LEU A 208 36.33 -70.55 -11.00
N TRP A 209 36.20 -70.59 -12.32
CA TRP A 209 35.95 -71.84 -13.01
C TRP A 209 37.12 -72.83 -12.91
N ASP A 210 38.29 -72.37 -12.46
CA ASP A 210 39.51 -73.17 -12.35
C ASP A 210 39.90 -73.57 -10.90
N GLU A 211 39.39 -72.95 -9.82
CA GLU A 211 39.87 -73.21 -8.44
C GLU A 211 38.80 -73.11 -7.33
N HIS A 212 38.80 -74.05 -6.38
CA HIS A 212 37.86 -74.13 -5.23
C HIS A 212 38.46 -73.71 -3.87
N ASP A 213 37.64 -72.93 -3.14
CA ASP A 213 37.51 -72.67 -1.68
C ASP A 213 38.71 -72.18 -0.81
N GLU A 214 38.39 -71.37 0.21
CA GLU A 214 39.27 -70.58 1.10
C GLU A 214 40.07 -69.42 0.47
N LEU A 215 40.94 -69.66 -0.51
CA LEU A 215 41.66 -68.60 -1.23
C LEU A 215 40.70 -67.55 -1.81
N ARG A 216 39.53 -68.04 -2.25
CA ARG A 216 38.36 -67.27 -2.69
C ARG A 216 37.88 -66.25 -1.64
N ASN A 217 37.64 -66.69 -0.41
CA ASN A 217 37.08 -65.86 0.66
C ASN A 217 38.12 -64.90 1.24
N ALA A 218 39.40 -65.26 1.21
CA ALA A 218 40.49 -64.35 1.56
C ALA A 218 40.64 -63.22 0.52
N ARG A 219 40.53 -63.55 -0.78
CA ARG A 219 40.68 -62.57 -1.86
C ARG A 219 39.53 -61.58 -1.95
N ILE A 220 38.28 -62.00 -1.73
CA ILE A 220 37.12 -61.07 -1.64
C ILE A 220 37.30 -60.12 -0.44
N ARG A 221 37.71 -60.64 0.72
CA ARG A 221 37.95 -59.82 1.91
C ARG A 221 39.08 -58.81 1.69
N ARG A 222 40.12 -59.19 0.92
CA ARG A 222 41.22 -58.31 0.52
C ARG A 222 40.76 -57.22 -0.46
N LEU A 223 40.04 -57.59 -1.51
CA LEU A 223 39.48 -56.66 -2.49
C LEU A 223 38.54 -55.63 -1.87
N ASN A 224 37.82 -55.97 -0.81
CA ASN A 224 36.93 -55.05 -0.11
C ASN A 224 37.64 -54.16 0.94
N ARG A 225 38.95 -54.36 1.20
CA ARG A 225 39.74 -53.61 2.19
C ARG A 225 40.78 -52.68 1.58
N GLU A 226 41.19 -52.91 0.33
CA GLU A 226 42.24 -52.11 -0.31
C GLU A 226 41.70 -50.77 -0.81
N VAL A 227 42.54 -49.73 -0.72
CA VAL A 227 42.23 -48.34 -1.12
C VAL A 227 42.22 -48.18 -2.64
N ILE A 228 42.82 -49.11 -3.37
CA ILE A 228 43.07 -49.04 -4.81
C ILE A 228 42.31 -50.19 -5.46
N HIS A 229 41.27 -49.87 -6.21
CA HIS A 229 40.38 -50.88 -6.79
C HIS A 229 40.66 -51.00 -8.28
N SER A 230 41.34 -52.09 -8.63
CA SER A 230 41.44 -52.62 -10.00
C SER A 230 42.35 -51.87 -10.96
N ALA A 231 43.22 -51.00 -10.43
CA ALA A 231 44.23 -50.26 -11.16
C ALA A 231 43.64 -49.38 -12.28
N ASP A 232 42.55 -48.67 -11.96
CA ASP A 232 42.02 -47.58 -12.78
C ASP A 232 42.47 -46.27 -12.14
N ILE A 233 43.58 -45.72 -12.64
CA ILE A 233 44.26 -44.53 -12.14
C ILE A 233 43.32 -43.34 -11.98
N ILE A 234 42.31 -43.18 -12.84
CA ILE A 234 41.40 -42.04 -12.76
C ILE A 234 40.39 -42.26 -11.63
N ALA A 235 39.81 -43.46 -11.54
CA ALA A 235 38.88 -43.78 -10.46
C ALA A 235 39.58 -43.80 -9.09
N ASP A 236 40.79 -44.36 -9.04
CA ASP A 236 41.62 -44.41 -7.84
C ASP A 236 42.07 -43.00 -7.44
N ALA A 237 42.42 -42.12 -8.38
CA ALA A 237 42.79 -40.73 -8.08
C ALA A 237 41.62 -39.98 -7.45
N ALA A 238 40.44 -40.04 -8.08
CA ALA A 238 39.23 -39.39 -7.56
C ALA A 238 38.89 -39.90 -6.15
N MET A 239 38.93 -41.22 -5.94
CA MET A 239 38.64 -41.82 -4.65
C MET A 239 39.66 -41.42 -3.58
N VAL A 240 40.95 -41.43 -3.93
CA VAL A 240 42.02 -41.11 -2.98
C VAL A 240 41.97 -39.63 -2.58
N SER A 241 41.77 -38.72 -3.54
CA SER A 241 41.62 -37.28 -3.26
C SER A 241 40.38 -36.96 -2.44
N GLU A 242 39.26 -37.67 -2.66
CA GLU A 242 38.01 -37.43 -1.93
C GLU A 242 38.03 -38.00 -0.50
N ARG A 243 38.64 -39.17 -0.30
CA ARG A 243 38.57 -39.90 0.97
C ARG A 243 39.72 -39.65 1.92
N PHE A 244 40.89 -39.26 1.40
CA PHE A 244 42.11 -39.20 2.19
C PHE A 244 42.78 -37.83 2.11
N GLU A 245 43.11 -37.29 3.27
CA GLU A 245 43.88 -36.05 3.39
C GLU A 245 45.31 -36.23 2.85
N PRO A 246 45.97 -35.17 2.35
CA PRO A 246 47.32 -35.24 1.76
C PRO A 246 48.36 -35.94 2.64
N GLU A 247 48.26 -35.85 3.97
CA GLU A 247 49.21 -36.39 4.92
C GLU A 247 48.98 -37.88 5.25
N GLN A 248 47.87 -38.47 4.81
CA GLN A 248 47.53 -39.86 5.14
C GLN A 248 48.37 -40.86 4.34
N SER A 249 48.78 -41.93 5.01
CA SER A 249 49.65 -42.96 4.44
C SER A 249 49.05 -43.63 3.19
N GLU A 250 47.74 -43.75 3.16
CA GLU A 250 46.95 -44.31 2.08
C GLU A 250 47.09 -43.50 0.79
N ARG A 251 47.15 -42.16 0.92
CA ARG A 251 47.38 -41.27 -0.21
C ARG A 251 48.81 -41.33 -0.73
N THR A 252 49.78 -41.62 0.14
CA THR A 252 51.19 -41.81 -0.28
C THR A 252 51.41 -43.08 -1.12
N LEU A 253 50.50 -44.05 -1.06
CA LEU A 253 50.57 -45.25 -1.91
C LEU A 253 50.23 -44.96 -3.37
N PHE A 254 49.45 -43.92 -3.65
CA PHE A 254 49.03 -43.58 -5.01
C PHE A 254 50.22 -43.18 -5.90
N PRO A 255 51.08 -42.22 -5.50
CA PRO A 255 52.31 -41.92 -6.24
C PRO A 255 53.28 -43.10 -6.33
N TRP A 256 53.32 -43.97 -5.33
CA TRP A 256 54.16 -45.17 -5.41
C TRP A 256 53.70 -46.12 -6.53
N LEU A 257 52.39 -46.29 -6.66
CA LEU A 257 51.79 -47.18 -7.66
C LEU A 257 51.89 -46.60 -9.07
N TYR A 258 51.47 -45.35 -9.25
CA TYR A 258 51.30 -44.71 -10.56
C TYR A 258 52.43 -43.76 -10.96
N GLY A 259 53.24 -43.30 -10.00
CA GLY A 259 54.29 -42.29 -10.23
C GLY A 259 53.80 -40.84 -10.29
N LEU A 260 52.48 -40.64 -10.26
CA LEU A 260 51.81 -39.33 -10.29
C LEU A 260 51.02 -39.11 -9.00
N ASP A 261 50.85 -37.87 -8.60
CA ASP A 261 49.87 -37.50 -7.58
C ASP A 261 48.43 -37.58 -8.12
N PRO A 262 47.44 -37.83 -7.25
CA PRO A 262 46.03 -37.89 -7.64
C PRO A 262 45.54 -36.64 -8.37
N GLU A 263 45.94 -35.45 -7.92
CA GLU A 263 45.51 -34.16 -8.47
C GLU A 263 45.93 -34.00 -9.93
N THR A 264 47.17 -34.36 -10.26
CA THR A 264 47.69 -34.35 -11.63
C THR A 264 46.89 -35.29 -12.52
N VAL A 265 46.53 -36.48 -12.03
CA VAL A 265 45.71 -37.43 -12.80
C VAL A 265 44.31 -36.89 -13.06
N ILE A 266 43.68 -36.28 -12.05
CA ILE A 266 42.35 -35.67 -12.19
C ILE A 266 42.39 -34.58 -13.26
N GLN A 267 43.38 -33.68 -13.20
CA GLN A 267 43.56 -32.63 -14.21
C GLN A 267 43.73 -33.20 -15.64
N LEU A 268 44.58 -34.21 -15.81
CA LEU A 268 44.77 -34.88 -17.11
C LEU A 268 43.48 -35.53 -17.63
N SER A 269 42.68 -36.08 -16.71
CA SER A 269 41.41 -36.72 -17.08
C SER A 269 40.36 -35.70 -17.55
N GLU A 270 40.34 -34.51 -16.95
CA GLU A 270 39.45 -33.41 -17.32
C GLU A 270 39.87 -32.77 -18.64
N SER A 271 41.17 -32.59 -18.87
CA SER A 271 41.73 -32.07 -20.13
C SER A 271 41.71 -33.10 -21.27
N ARG A 272 41.50 -34.38 -20.95
CA ARG A 272 41.58 -35.54 -21.88
C ARG A 272 42.97 -35.68 -22.52
N GLU A 273 44.01 -35.30 -21.79
CA GLU A 273 45.39 -35.41 -22.22
C GLU A 273 45.98 -36.78 -21.86
N CYS A 274 46.87 -37.30 -22.71
CA CYS A 274 47.64 -38.53 -22.50
C CYS A 274 46.83 -39.83 -22.21
N PRO A 275 45.76 -40.15 -22.95
CA PRO A 275 44.96 -41.35 -22.69
C PRO A 275 45.77 -42.66 -22.74
N GLU A 276 46.74 -42.81 -23.65
CA GLU A 276 47.51 -44.06 -23.78
C GLU A 276 48.50 -44.22 -22.63
N SER A 277 49.11 -43.13 -22.20
CA SER A 277 50.00 -43.06 -21.04
C SER A 277 49.28 -43.45 -19.76
N LEU A 278 48.08 -42.90 -19.51
CA LEU A 278 47.27 -43.28 -18.35
C LEU A 278 46.87 -44.77 -18.42
N GLN A 279 46.54 -45.28 -19.61
CA GLN A 279 46.24 -46.70 -19.82
C GLN A 279 47.46 -47.61 -19.54
N GLU A 280 48.66 -47.18 -19.92
CA GLU A 280 49.88 -47.95 -19.66
C GLU A 280 50.27 -47.90 -18.18
N LEU A 281 50.09 -46.77 -17.50
CA LEU A 281 50.24 -46.67 -16.04
C LEU A 281 49.24 -47.60 -15.32
N ASN A 282 47.99 -47.69 -15.78
CA ASN A 282 47.00 -48.66 -15.29
C ASN A 282 47.48 -50.10 -15.42
N ARG A 283 48.08 -50.43 -16.57
CA ARG A 283 48.63 -51.77 -16.83
C ARG A 283 49.78 -52.10 -15.87
N MET A 284 50.70 -51.16 -15.64
CA MET A 284 51.82 -51.32 -14.71
C MET A 284 51.35 -51.45 -13.25
N ALA A 285 50.39 -50.61 -12.84
CA ALA A 285 49.75 -50.71 -11.54
C ALA A 285 49.04 -52.06 -11.36
N SER A 286 48.29 -52.51 -12.37
CA SER A 286 47.65 -53.83 -12.39
C SER A 286 48.67 -54.94 -12.16
N TYR A 287 49.84 -54.83 -12.81
CA TYR A 287 50.92 -55.81 -12.67
C TYR A 287 51.48 -55.88 -11.24
N LEU A 288 51.69 -54.72 -10.61
CA LEU A 288 52.14 -54.64 -9.21
C LEU A 288 51.11 -55.28 -8.26
N LEU A 289 49.82 -55.05 -8.47
CA LEU A 289 48.74 -55.56 -7.62
C LEU A 289 48.43 -57.07 -7.81
N ASN A 290 48.52 -57.61 -9.03
CA ASN A 290 47.98 -58.95 -9.33
C ASN A 290 48.82 -60.12 -8.76
N ARG A 291 50.01 -59.86 -8.19
CA ARG A 291 50.95 -60.91 -7.73
C ARG A 291 51.77 -60.55 -6.47
N ASP A 292 51.34 -59.56 -5.67
CA ASP A 292 52.14 -59.03 -4.56
C ASP A 292 53.60 -58.71 -4.97
N ARG A 293 53.77 -58.27 -6.22
CA ARG A 293 55.09 -57.98 -6.76
C ARG A 293 55.55 -56.67 -6.16
N LYS A 294 56.72 -56.72 -5.54
CA LYS A 294 57.32 -55.54 -4.90
C LYS A 294 57.87 -54.54 -5.93
N ARG A 295 58.09 -54.95 -7.19
CA ARG A 295 58.77 -54.17 -8.23
C ARG A 295 58.28 -54.51 -9.64
N LEU A 296 58.34 -53.53 -10.53
CA LEU A 296 58.20 -53.68 -11.99
C LEU A 296 59.45 -54.35 -12.59
N THR A 297 59.37 -54.78 -13.85
CA THR A 297 60.56 -55.14 -14.62
C THR A 297 61.41 -53.88 -14.88
N ASP A 298 62.70 -54.03 -15.16
CA ASP A 298 63.57 -52.87 -15.40
C ASP A 298 63.09 -52.05 -16.62
N ASP A 299 62.58 -52.73 -17.66
CA ASP A 299 62.00 -52.08 -18.84
C ASP A 299 60.70 -51.34 -18.51
N ASP A 300 59.79 -51.97 -17.76
CA ASP A 300 58.54 -51.34 -17.34
C ASP A 300 58.79 -50.16 -16.38
N ASP A 301 59.77 -50.25 -15.48
CA ASP A 301 60.12 -49.17 -14.56
C ASP A 301 60.77 -47.99 -15.30
N LYS A 302 61.65 -48.27 -16.28
CA LYS A 302 62.21 -47.25 -17.17
C LYS A 302 61.10 -46.57 -17.97
N LYS A 303 60.17 -47.34 -18.53
CA LYS A 303 59.01 -46.84 -19.28
C LYS A 303 58.12 -45.97 -18.40
N ARG A 304 57.77 -46.44 -17.20
CA ARG A 304 56.99 -45.68 -16.20
C ARG A 304 57.64 -44.35 -15.88
N LYS A 305 58.95 -44.35 -15.57
CA LYS A 305 59.71 -43.13 -15.26
C LYS A 305 59.71 -42.15 -16.43
N GLY A 306 59.86 -42.65 -17.66
CA GLY A 306 59.78 -41.84 -18.88
C GLY A 306 58.42 -41.18 -19.04
N ILE A 307 57.33 -41.94 -18.94
CA ILE A 307 55.95 -41.42 -18.99
C ILE A 307 55.75 -40.33 -17.92
N VAL A 308 56.07 -40.65 -16.66
CA VAL A 308 55.87 -39.75 -15.51
C VAL A 308 56.70 -38.47 -15.64
N ALA A 309 57.96 -38.57 -16.07
CA ALA A 309 58.84 -37.41 -16.24
C ALA A 309 58.30 -36.44 -17.31
N ASN A 310 57.85 -36.98 -18.45
CA ASN A 310 57.27 -36.18 -19.53
C ASN A 310 55.96 -35.52 -19.12
N ILE A 311 55.07 -36.25 -18.44
CA ILE A 311 53.83 -35.67 -17.87
C ILE A 311 54.14 -34.52 -16.91
N LYS A 312 55.11 -34.70 -16.01
CA LYS A 312 55.52 -33.64 -15.06
C LYS A 312 56.17 -32.44 -15.77
N ALA A 313 56.83 -32.67 -16.91
CA ALA A 313 57.37 -31.62 -17.76
C ALA A 313 56.32 -30.98 -18.69
N ARG A 314 55.06 -31.48 -18.68
CA ARG A 314 53.99 -31.13 -19.62
C ARG A 314 54.33 -31.42 -21.08
N ASP A 315 55.21 -32.38 -21.32
CA ASP A 315 55.49 -32.95 -22.65
C ASP A 315 54.57 -34.15 -22.90
N TYR A 316 53.32 -33.86 -23.27
CA TYR A 316 52.29 -34.89 -23.44
C TYR A 316 52.55 -35.81 -24.64
N ASP A 317 53.12 -35.28 -25.71
CA ASP A 317 53.49 -36.06 -26.89
C ASP A 317 54.64 -37.01 -26.58
N GLY A 318 55.65 -36.54 -25.84
CA GLY A 318 56.73 -37.38 -25.33
C GLY A 318 56.20 -38.51 -24.44
N ALA A 319 55.27 -38.20 -23.54
CA ALA A 319 54.63 -39.21 -22.69
C ALA A 319 53.93 -40.31 -23.51
N GLU A 320 53.14 -39.94 -24.53
CA GLU A 320 52.46 -40.89 -25.41
C GLU A 320 53.45 -41.70 -26.28
N GLY A 321 54.57 -41.10 -26.69
CA GLY A 321 55.65 -41.80 -27.38
C GLY A 321 56.23 -42.93 -26.53
N PHE A 322 56.51 -42.65 -25.25
CA PHE A 322 56.92 -43.67 -24.29
C PHE A 322 55.84 -44.73 -24.10
N ALA A 323 54.56 -44.36 -23.98
CA ALA A 323 53.46 -45.30 -23.80
C ALA A 323 53.35 -46.31 -24.95
N ARG A 324 53.51 -45.84 -26.21
CA ARG A 324 53.50 -46.68 -27.41
C ARG A 324 54.73 -47.55 -27.61
N GLY A 325 55.80 -47.31 -26.85
CA GLY A 325 57.07 -48.02 -26.99
C GLY A 325 57.94 -47.49 -28.13
N HIS A 326 57.67 -46.28 -28.63
CA HIS A 326 58.58 -45.54 -29.48
C HIS A 326 59.65 -44.91 -28.60
N ILE A 327 60.63 -45.72 -28.21
CA ILE A 327 61.83 -45.24 -27.53
C ILE A 327 62.81 -44.86 -28.66
N GLU A 328 62.96 -43.57 -28.93
CA GLU A 328 64.10 -43.05 -29.70
C GLU A 328 65.37 -43.03 -28.83
#